data_AF-A0A8D9B3U9-F1
#
_entry.id   AF-A0A8D9B3U9-F1
#
_cell.length_a   1.000
_cell.length_b   1.000
_cell.length_c   1.000
_cell.angle_alpha   90.00
_cell.angle_beta   90.00
_cell.angle_gamma   90.00
#
_symmetry.space_group_name_H-M   'P 1'
#
loop_
_entity.id
_entity.type
_entity.pdbx_description
1 polymer ?
#
loop_
_entity_poly.entity_id
_entity_poly.type
_entity_poly.pdbx_seq_one_letter_code
_entity_poly.pdbx_strand_id
1 'polypeptide(L)'
;MDTQANTEGENNIQPSSDTNDKTTSTIWNRSGYTSGMFSKPRSKLLRTSRSSVGKPASRNYDVQSKNLSKKKDVLELQEQHFLKLSSNQEIEKAYLLAKIKREEDLHEMDVASRKAKDKRDADIHLAEVTERLIRKQREKELFDLAKQKLMLEVSILKNDLGHLGIGNNNE
;
A
#
# COMPACT_ATOMS: atom_id res chain seq x y z
N MET A 1 -47.36 -67.82 0.73
CA MET A 1 -47.33 -66.42 0.28
C MET A 1 -47.17 -65.58 1.53
N ASP A 2 -45.93 -65.32 1.95
CA ASP A 2 -45.61 -64.33 2.98
C ASP A 2 -44.44 -63.52 2.43
N THR A 3 -44.72 -62.27 2.08
CA THR A 3 -43.75 -61.30 1.58
C THR A 3 -42.78 -60.93 2.69
N GLN A 4 -41.53 -61.38 2.59
CA GLN A 4 -40.43 -60.77 3.35
C GLN A 4 -40.18 -59.36 2.81
N ALA A 5 -40.27 -58.37 3.69
CA ALA A 5 -39.90 -57.00 3.40
C ALA A 5 -38.38 -56.93 3.14
N ASN A 6 -38.00 -56.58 1.91
CA ASN A 6 -36.63 -56.21 1.57
C ASN A 6 -36.30 -54.88 2.27
N THR A 7 -35.55 -54.92 3.37
CA THR A 7 -34.82 -53.74 3.85
C THR A 7 -33.67 -53.47 2.90
N GLU A 8 -33.89 -52.52 2.01
CA GLU A 8 -32.86 -51.82 1.24
C GLU A 8 -31.73 -51.38 2.20
N GLY A 9 -30.47 -51.65 1.81
CA GLY A 9 -29.31 -51.58 2.68
C GLY A 9 -29.12 -50.22 3.36
N GLU A 10 -29.10 -50.23 4.69
CA GLU A 10 -28.67 -49.11 5.52
C GLU A 10 -27.23 -48.72 5.15
N ASN A 11 -27.04 -47.49 4.68
CA ASN A 11 -25.71 -46.90 4.49
C ASN A 11 -25.03 -46.70 5.85
N ASN A 12 -24.33 -47.73 6.32
CA ASN A 12 -23.61 -47.71 7.59
C ASN A 12 -22.43 -46.73 7.55
N ILE A 13 -22.49 -45.66 8.36
CA ILE A 13 -21.41 -44.69 8.51
C ILE A 13 -20.21 -45.37 9.19
N GLN A 14 -19.08 -45.50 8.48
CA GLN A 14 -17.84 -46.07 9.00
C GLN A 14 -16.82 -44.97 9.33
N PRO A 15 -16.03 -45.11 10.42
CA PRO A 15 -14.91 -44.20 10.70
C PRO A 15 -13.82 -44.34 9.64
N SER A 16 -13.04 -43.29 9.42
CA SER A 16 -12.03 -43.27 8.35
C SER A 16 -10.89 -44.26 8.60
N SER A 17 -10.59 -45.08 7.59
CA SER A 17 -9.54 -46.11 7.64
C SER A 17 -8.14 -45.54 7.39
N ASP A 18 -7.13 -46.26 7.87
CA ASP A 18 -5.71 -45.86 7.76
C ASP A 18 -5.15 -45.85 6.34
N THR A 19 -5.88 -46.40 5.37
CA THR A 19 -5.40 -46.60 3.99
C THR A 19 -5.77 -45.47 3.03
N ASN A 20 -6.72 -44.60 3.36
CA ASN A 20 -7.35 -43.71 2.38
C ASN A 20 -7.45 -42.22 2.79
N ASP A 21 -6.76 -41.75 3.83
CA ASP A 21 -7.01 -40.41 4.37
C ASP A 21 -5.78 -39.54 4.64
N LYS A 22 -6.00 -38.22 4.52
CA LYS A 22 -5.03 -37.12 4.68
C LYS A 22 -4.08 -37.34 5.87
N THR A 23 -2.80 -36.98 5.69
CA THR A 23 -1.72 -37.16 6.68
C THR A 23 -1.96 -36.46 8.02
N THR A 24 -2.82 -35.43 8.02
CA THR A 24 -3.18 -34.60 9.18
C THR A 24 -4.68 -34.33 9.22
N SER A 25 -5.27 -34.40 10.41
CA SER A 25 -6.65 -33.99 10.67
C SER A 25 -6.65 -32.58 11.24
N THR A 26 -7.31 -31.67 10.54
CA THR A 26 -7.40 -30.25 10.91
C THR A 26 -8.82 -29.91 11.34
N ILE A 27 -8.97 -29.35 12.53
CA ILE A 27 -10.27 -28.94 13.08
C ILE A 27 -10.20 -27.47 13.47
N TRP A 28 -11.07 -26.67 12.86
CA TRP A 28 -11.20 -25.24 13.16
C TRP A 28 -12.13 -25.05 14.36
N ASN A 29 -11.67 -24.29 15.36
CA ASN A 29 -12.47 -23.88 16.49
C ASN A 29 -12.64 -22.35 16.45
N ARG A 30 -13.89 -21.89 16.35
CA ARG A 30 -14.25 -20.47 16.39
C ARG A 30 -15.28 -20.28 17.49
N SER A 31 -14.80 -19.89 18.67
CA SER A 31 -15.65 -19.38 19.76
C SER A 31 -15.62 -17.85 19.75
N GLY A 32 -16.60 -17.20 20.38
CA GLY A 32 -16.66 -15.73 20.44
C GLY A 32 -15.43 -15.05 21.07
N TYR A 33 -14.57 -15.81 21.77
CA TYR A 33 -13.38 -15.29 22.47
C TYR A 33 -12.07 -15.92 22.00
N THR A 34 -12.12 -17.05 21.28
CA THR A 34 -10.94 -17.79 20.82
C THR A 34 -11.15 -18.31 19.40
N SER A 35 -10.25 -17.94 18.50
CA SER A 35 -10.10 -18.58 17.19
C SER A 35 -8.81 -19.38 17.19
N GLY A 36 -8.89 -20.66 16.84
CA GLY A 36 -7.72 -21.52 16.79
C GLY A 36 -7.98 -22.78 15.98
N MET A 37 -6.91 -23.52 15.75
CA MET A 37 -6.93 -24.71 14.91
C MET A 37 -6.25 -25.85 15.66
N PHE A 38 -6.92 -27.00 15.74
CA PHE A 38 -6.30 -28.24 16.17
C PHE A 38 -5.75 -28.95 14.94
N SER A 39 -4.43 -29.15 14.88
CA SER A 39 -3.80 -29.94 13.84
C SER A 39 -3.19 -31.19 14.45
N LYS A 40 -3.84 -32.34 14.24
CA LYS A 40 -3.38 -33.62 14.78
C LYS A 40 -2.82 -34.50 13.65
N PRO A 41 -1.56 -34.95 13.74
CA PRO A 41 -1.05 -35.93 12.79
C PRO A 41 -1.80 -37.26 12.97
N ARG A 42 -2.07 -37.96 11.87
CA ARG A 42 -2.86 -39.20 11.91
C ARG A 42 -2.23 -40.28 12.80
N SER A 43 -0.90 -40.27 12.96
CA SER A 43 -0.17 -41.15 13.90
C SER A 43 -0.57 -41.00 15.38
N LYS A 44 -1.18 -39.87 15.75
CA LYS A 44 -1.68 -39.57 17.10
C LYS A 44 -3.18 -39.81 17.27
N LEU A 45 -3.91 -40.05 16.17
CA LEU A 45 -5.29 -40.54 16.20
C LEU A 45 -5.20 -42.07 16.30
N LEU A 46 -5.62 -42.65 17.42
CA LEU A 46 -5.47 -44.09 17.66
C LEU A 46 -6.02 -44.92 16.49
N ARG A 47 -5.17 -45.85 16.03
CA ARG A 47 -5.32 -46.65 14.82
C ARG A 47 -6.64 -47.40 14.82
N THR A 48 -7.38 -47.36 13.72
CA THR A 48 -8.34 -48.42 13.41
C THR A 48 -7.53 -49.68 13.11
N SER A 49 -7.16 -50.44 14.14
CA SER A 49 -6.53 -51.75 13.95
C SER A 49 -7.62 -52.77 13.58
N ARG A 50 -7.23 -53.91 13.00
CA ARG A 50 -8.09 -55.09 12.84
C ARG A 50 -8.81 -55.52 14.14
N SER A 51 -8.38 -55.02 15.30
CA SER A 51 -8.89 -55.34 16.64
C SER A 51 -9.72 -54.23 17.31
N SER A 52 -9.89 -53.04 16.71
CA SER A 52 -10.72 -51.99 17.30
C SER A 52 -11.32 -51.03 16.28
N VAL A 53 -12.62 -50.78 16.39
CA VAL A 53 -13.35 -49.80 15.58
C VAL A 53 -13.08 -48.40 16.12
N GLY A 54 -12.65 -47.48 15.26
CA GLY A 54 -12.39 -46.08 15.61
C GLY A 54 -13.66 -45.33 16.01
N LYS A 55 -13.51 -44.16 16.62
CA LYS A 55 -14.66 -43.32 16.99
C LYS A 55 -15.09 -42.44 15.79
N PRO A 56 -16.37 -42.46 15.36
CA PRO A 56 -16.84 -41.63 14.26
C PRO A 56 -16.93 -40.14 14.61
N ALA A 57 -17.03 -39.80 15.91
CA ALA A 57 -17.05 -38.43 16.40
C ALA A 57 -16.23 -38.28 17.68
N SER A 58 -15.60 -37.11 17.86
CA SER A 58 -14.92 -36.72 19.10
C SER A 58 -15.20 -35.26 19.43
N ARG A 59 -15.31 -34.95 20.73
CA ARG A 59 -15.45 -33.57 21.21
C ARG A 59 -14.07 -32.98 21.44
N ASN A 60 -13.78 -31.85 20.78
CA ASN A 60 -12.62 -31.03 21.11
C ASN A 60 -13.02 -30.01 22.18
N TYR A 61 -12.20 -29.88 23.20
CA TYR A 61 -12.41 -28.95 24.30
C TYR A 61 -11.58 -27.69 24.05
N ASP A 62 -12.16 -26.53 24.36
CA ASP A 62 -11.40 -25.29 24.37
C ASP A 62 -10.38 -25.35 25.52
N VAL A 63 -9.13 -24.99 25.24
CA VAL A 63 -8.02 -24.87 26.19
C VAL A 63 -8.40 -24.01 27.41
N GLN A 64 -9.36 -23.09 27.27
CA GLN A 64 -9.82 -22.25 28.38
C GLN A 64 -10.91 -22.86 29.27
N SER A 65 -11.33 -24.11 29.03
CA SER A 65 -12.39 -24.76 29.81
C SER A 65 -11.88 -25.27 31.18
N LYS A 66 -11.97 -24.40 32.20
CA LYS A 66 -11.37 -24.62 33.54
C LYS A 66 -12.01 -25.72 34.41
N ASN A 67 -13.13 -26.32 34.01
CA ASN A 67 -13.93 -27.24 34.86
C ASN A 67 -14.02 -28.69 34.32
N LEU A 68 -12.91 -29.28 33.87
CA LEU A 68 -12.87 -30.64 33.31
C LEU A 68 -12.11 -31.64 34.19
N SER A 69 -12.61 -31.93 35.40
CA SER A 69 -11.92 -32.83 36.34
C SER A 69 -11.78 -34.28 35.86
N LYS A 70 -12.67 -34.75 34.97
CA LYS A 70 -12.65 -36.13 34.43
C LYS A 70 -12.00 -36.26 33.04
N LYS A 71 -11.47 -35.17 32.47
CA LYS A 71 -10.97 -35.13 31.08
C LYS A 71 -9.69 -34.32 30.91
N LYS A 72 -8.93 -34.12 31.99
CA LYS A 72 -7.69 -33.34 32.01
C LYS A 72 -6.66 -33.88 31.01
N ASP A 73 -6.48 -35.19 30.96
CA ASP A 73 -5.52 -35.84 30.04
C ASP A 73 -5.87 -35.62 28.57
N VAL A 74 -7.17 -35.54 28.25
CA VAL A 74 -7.65 -35.27 26.89
C VAL A 74 -7.45 -33.81 26.51
N LEU A 75 -7.63 -32.89 27.46
CA LEU A 75 -7.37 -31.46 27.28
C LEU A 75 -5.88 -31.21 27.05
N GLU A 76 -5.02 -31.78 27.88
CA GLU A 76 -3.55 -31.65 27.78
C GLU A 76 -3.02 -32.16 26.44
N LEU A 77 -3.53 -33.31 25.98
CA LEU A 77 -3.19 -33.86 24.67
C LEU A 77 -3.77 -33.03 23.50
N GLN A 78 -4.88 -32.34 23.70
CA GLN A 78 -5.46 -31.44 22.71
C GLN A 78 -4.72 -30.10 22.65
N GLU A 79 -4.27 -29.57 23.79
CA GLU A 79 -3.47 -28.35 23.91
C GLU A 79 -2.16 -28.41 23.14
N GLN A 80 -1.44 -29.54 23.21
CA GLN A 80 -0.19 -29.75 22.45
C GLN A 80 -0.35 -29.59 20.94
N HIS A 81 -1.56 -29.76 20.43
CA HIS A 81 -1.90 -29.68 19.00
C HIS A 81 -2.75 -28.46 18.66
N PHE A 82 -3.00 -27.58 19.62
CA PHE A 82 -3.77 -26.36 19.43
C PHE A 82 -2.86 -25.20 19.01
N LEU A 83 -3.06 -24.73 17.78
CA LEU A 83 -2.47 -23.48 17.31
C LEU A 83 -3.46 -22.35 17.59
N LYS A 84 -3.10 -21.49 18.54
CA LYS A 84 -3.82 -20.23 18.79
C LYS A 84 -3.51 -19.28 17.63
N LEU A 85 -4.53 -18.89 16.87
CA LEU A 85 -4.39 -17.78 15.93
C LEU A 85 -4.20 -16.52 16.79
N SER A 86 -3.12 -15.79 16.55
CA SER A 86 -2.64 -14.77 17.49
C SER A 86 -3.68 -13.69 17.76
N SER A 87 -3.58 -13.11 18.95
CA SER A 87 -4.66 -12.33 19.58
C SER A 87 -5.08 -11.14 18.71
N ASN A 88 -6.38 -10.83 18.69
CA ASN A 88 -6.93 -9.64 18.05
C ASN A 88 -6.12 -8.35 18.34
N GLN A 89 -5.39 -8.28 19.46
CA GLN A 89 -4.50 -7.17 19.84
C GLN A 89 -3.29 -6.98 18.91
N GLU A 90 -2.73 -8.04 18.34
CA GLU A 90 -1.62 -7.92 17.38
C GLU A 90 -2.10 -7.38 16.03
N ILE A 91 -3.29 -7.81 15.61
CA ILE A 91 -3.96 -7.32 14.41
C ILE A 91 -4.35 -5.85 14.59
N GLU A 92 -4.90 -5.50 15.75
CA GLU A 92 -5.25 -4.13 16.10
C GLU A 92 -4.02 -3.22 16.18
N LYS A 93 -2.92 -3.68 16.78
CA LYS A 93 -1.65 -2.94 16.81
C LYS A 93 -1.08 -2.73 15.41
N ALA A 94 -1.10 -3.75 14.56
CA ALA A 94 -0.66 -3.64 13.18
C ALA A 94 -1.54 -2.68 12.36
N TYR A 95 -2.86 -2.71 12.60
CA TYR A 95 -3.80 -1.80 11.97
C TYR A 95 -3.56 -0.34 12.39
N LEU A 96 -3.38 -0.08 13.70
CA LEU A 96 -3.06 1.25 14.21
C LEU A 96 -1.75 1.79 13.65
N LEU A 97 -0.71 0.94 13.59
CA LEU A 97 0.57 1.30 13.00
C LEU A 97 0.44 1.64 11.50
N ALA A 98 -0.33 0.86 10.75
CA ALA A 98 -0.58 1.12 9.34
C ALA A 98 -1.38 2.41 9.11
N LYS A 99 -2.31 2.75 10.02
CA LYS A 99 -3.07 4.00 9.96
C LYS A 99 -2.17 5.21 10.14
N ILE A 100 -1.32 5.21 11.17
CA ILE A 100 -0.36 6.30 11.45
C ILE A 100 0.56 6.52 10.25
N LYS A 101 1.15 5.44 9.69
CA LYS A 101 2.03 5.55 8.53
C LYS A 101 1.35 6.18 7.31
N ARG A 102 0.08 5.85 7.03
CA ARG A 102 -0.65 6.48 5.93
C ARG A 102 -0.90 7.97 6.17
N GLU A 103 -1.17 8.36 7.41
CA GLU A 103 -1.34 9.77 7.76
C GLU A 103 -0.02 10.55 7.62
N GLU A 104 1.12 9.93 7.97
CA GLU A 104 2.46 10.48 7.74
C GLU A 104 2.77 10.61 6.24
N ASP A 105 2.53 9.56 5.45
CA ASP A 105 2.74 9.57 4.00
C ASP A 105 1.93 10.68 3.31
N LEU A 106 0.65 10.84 3.68
CA LEU A 106 -0.20 11.91 3.16
C LEU A 106 0.35 13.29 3.51
N HIS A 107 0.84 13.47 4.75
CA HIS A 107 1.44 14.73 5.16
C HIS A 107 2.72 15.06 4.37
N GLU A 108 3.59 14.07 4.15
CA GLU A 108 4.80 14.25 3.35
C GLU A 108 4.48 14.61 1.89
N MET A 109 3.48 13.97 1.30
CA MET A 109 3.00 14.32 -0.04
C MET A 109 2.50 15.77 -0.13
N ASP A 110 1.74 16.23 0.87
CA ASP A 110 1.24 17.61 0.92
C ASP A 110 2.39 18.62 1.03
N VAL A 111 3.41 18.34 1.86
CA VAL A 111 4.58 19.20 2.01
C VAL A 111 5.39 19.26 0.71
N ALA A 112 5.62 18.12 0.07
CA ALA A 112 6.33 18.06 -1.20
C ALA A 112 5.59 18.82 -2.32
N SER A 113 4.25 18.68 -2.37
CA SER A 113 3.40 19.39 -3.33
C SER A 113 3.47 20.91 -3.16
N ARG A 114 3.41 21.40 -1.91
CA ARG A 114 3.57 22.83 -1.61
C ARG A 114 4.95 23.35 -2.02
N LYS A 115 6.03 22.65 -1.64
CA LYS A 115 7.39 23.04 -2.05
C LYS A 115 7.57 23.06 -3.57
N ALA A 116 6.98 22.12 -4.30
CA ALA A 116 7.03 22.09 -5.75
C ALA A 116 6.24 23.23 -6.39
N LYS A 117 5.11 23.64 -5.79
CA LYS A 117 4.36 24.82 -6.21
C LYS A 117 5.17 26.10 -5.99
N ASP A 118 5.69 26.30 -4.78
CA ASP A 118 6.46 27.51 -4.43
C ASP A 118 7.69 27.67 -5.34
N LYS A 119 8.35 26.56 -5.69
CA LYS A 119 9.47 26.57 -6.65
C LYS A 119 9.01 27.03 -8.04
N ARG A 120 7.89 26.50 -8.56
CA ARG A 120 7.36 26.90 -9.87
C ARG A 120 6.99 28.39 -9.89
N ASP A 121 6.37 28.88 -8.83
CA ASP A 121 5.98 30.28 -8.73
C ASP A 121 7.22 31.19 -8.71
N ALA A 122 8.29 30.77 -8.03
CA ALA A 122 9.59 31.47 -8.05
C ALA A 122 10.26 31.46 -9.43
N ASP A 123 10.25 30.31 -10.12
CA ASP A 123 10.81 30.17 -11.47
C ASP A 123 10.06 31.04 -12.49
N ILE A 124 8.73 31.15 -12.38
CA ILE A 124 7.90 32.04 -13.20
C ILE A 124 8.27 33.50 -12.94
N HIS A 125 8.32 33.91 -11.67
CA HIS A 125 8.67 35.29 -11.32
C HIS A 125 10.08 35.66 -11.81
N LEU A 126 11.04 34.74 -11.72
CA LEU A 126 12.38 34.94 -12.25
C LEU A 126 12.38 35.10 -13.78
N ALA A 127 11.60 34.29 -14.50
CA ALA A 127 11.45 34.41 -15.95
C ALA A 127 10.84 35.77 -16.35
N GLU A 128 9.81 36.25 -15.63
CA GLU A 128 9.21 37.55 -15.88
C GLU A 128 10.17 38.72 -15.63
N VAL A 129 10.94 38.66 -14.54
CA VAL A 129 11.95 39.68 -14.22
C VAL A 129 13.06 39.71 -15.28
N THR A 130 13.53 38.54 -15.72
CA THR A 130 14.57 38.44 -16.74
C THR A 130 14.09 38.93 -18.11
N GLU A 131 12.87 38.58 -18.54
CA GLU A 131 12.28 39.11 -19.77
C GLU A 131 12.18 40.64 -19.71
N ARG A 132 11.70 41.19 -18.58
CA ARG A 132 11.59 42.63 -18.38
C ARG A 132 12.96 43.32 -18.47
N LEU A 133 14.01 42.73 -17.90
CA LEU A 133 15.37 43.26 -17.98
C LEU A 133 15.92 43.21 -19.41
N ILE A 134 15.76 42.09 -20.12
CA ILE A 134 16.19 41.94 -21.51
C ILE A 134 15.47 42.96 -22.41
N ARG A 135 14.16 43.16 -22.20
CA ARG A 135 13.38 44.14 -22.96
C ARG A 135 13.92 45.56 -22.77
N LYS A 136 14.17 45.96 -21.52
CA LYS A 136 14.75 47.27 -21.21
C LYS A 136 16.15 47.46 -21.81
N GLN A 137 16.98 46.42 -21.81
CA GLN A 137 18.31 46.48 -22.43
C GLN A 137 18.20 46.65 -23.95
N ARG A 138 17.35 45.86 -24.61
CA ARG A 138 17.10 45.99 -26.07
C ARG A 138 16.55 47.37 -26.45
N GLU A 139 15.62 47.90 -25.66
CA GLU A 139 15.08 49.25 -25.89
C GLU A 139 16.18 50.32 -25.80
N LYS A 140 17.08 50.19 -24.83
CA LYS A 140 18.24 51.09 -24.70
C LYS A 140 19.19 50.97 -25.89
N GLU A 141 19.54 49.75 -26.29
CA GLU A 141 20.41 49.50 -27.45
C GLU A 141 19.82 50.04 -28.74
N LEU A 142 18.52 49.84 -28.97
CA LEU A 142 17.80 50.39 -30.13
C LEU A 142 17.83 51.93 -30.12
N PHE A 143 17.63 52.54 -28.95
CA PHE A 143 17.72 54.00 -28.82
C PHE A 143 19.12 54.52 -29.10
N ASP A 144 20.15 53.87 -28.57
CA ASP A 144 21.55 54.24 -28.80
C ASP A 144 21.93 54.12 -30.28
N LEU A 145 21.47 53.07 -30.98
CA LEU A 145 21.63 52.91 -32.43
C LEU A 145 20.92 54.02 -33.21
N ALA A 146 19.68 54.35 -32.85
CA ALA A 146 18.94 55.44 -33.49
C ALA A 146 19.64 56.79 -33.32
N LYS A 147 20.19 57.06 -32.12
CA LYS A 147 20.97 58.26 -31.83
C LYS A 147 22.23 58.35 -32.69
N GLN A 148 22.98 57.25 -32.83
CA GLN A 148 24.18 57.22 -33.67
C GLN A 148 23.85 57.49 -35.13
N LYS A 149 22.78 56.89 -35.65
CA LYS A 149 22.33 57.13 -37.04
C LYS A 149 21.96 58.60 -37.28
N LEU A 150 21.20 59.21 -36.38
CA LEU A 150 20.83 60.62 -36.47
C LEU A 150 22.07 61.53 -36.46
N MET A 151 23.04 61.24 -35.58
CA MET A 151 24.29 62.01 -35.53
C MET A 151 25.09 61.91 -36.83
N LEU A 152 25.10 60.74 -37.48
CA LEU A 152 25.73 60.55 -38.78
C LEU A 152 25.01 61.34 -39.88
N GLU A 153 23.68 61.27 -39.96
CA GLU A 153 22.88 62.04 -40.92
C GLU A 153 23.09 63.54 -40.76
N VAL A 154 23.09 64.05 -39.53
CA VAL A 154 23.38 65.46 -39.24
C VAL A 154 24.81 65.83 -39.65
N SER A 155 25.78 64.93 -39.45
CA SER A 155 27.17 65.17 -39.84
C SER A 155 27.36 65.20 -41.36
N ILE A 156 26.69 64.30 -42.09
CA ILE A 156 26.67 64.30 -43.56
C ILE A 156 26.05 65.60 -44.06
N LEU A 157 24.88 65.99 -43.57
CA LEU A 157 24.22 67.25 -43.97
C LEU A 157 25.08 68.48 -43.68
N LYS A 158 25.76 68.55 -42.54
CA LYS A 158 26.70 69.64 -42.23
C LYS A 158 27.85 69.70 -43.23
N ASN A 159 28.37 68.54 -43.62
CA ASN A 159 29.47 68.46 -44.58
C ASN A 159 29.02 68.88 -45.99
N ASP A 160 27.85 68.40 -46.42
CA ASP A 160 27.25 68.76 -47.71
C ASP A 160 26.95 70.26 -47.79
N LEU A 161 26.44 70.88 -46.71
CA LEU A 161 26.24 72.33 -46.63
C LEU A 161 27.55 73.13 -46.68
N GLY A 162 28.61 72.62 -46.04
CA GLY A 162 29.95 73.20 -46.13
C GLY A 162 30.54 73.13 -47.53
N HIS A 163 30.30 72.04 -48.27
CA HIS A 163 30.73 71.88 -49.66
C HIS A 163 29.91 72.73 -50.65
N LEU A 164 28.65 73.03 -50.32
CA LEU A 164 27.76 73.89 -51.12
C LEU A 164 28.07 75.39 -50.96
N GLY A 165 29.06 75.76 -50.15
CA GLY A 165 29.47 77.17 -49.99
C GLY A 165 28.39 78.04 -49.35
N ILE A 166 27.38 77.45 -48.69
CA ILE A 166 26.43 78.17 -47.84
C ILE A 166 27.13 78.43 -46.50
N GLY A 167 28.25 79.15 -46.56
CA GLY A 167 28.89 79.75 -45.40
C GLY A 167 28.01 80.90 -44.91
N ASN A 168 27.89 81.05 -43.59
CA ASN A 168 27.25 82.22 -43.01
C ASN A 168 27.87 83.49 -43.62
N ASN A 169 27.06 84.26 -44.36
CA ASN A 169 27.41 85.59 -44.88
C ASN A 169 27.45 86.63 -43.73
N ASN A 170 28.23 86.37 -42.69
CA ASN A 170 28.38 87.23 -41.50
C ASN A 170 29.86 87.46 -41.14
N GLU A 171 30.75 87.47 -42.14
CA GLU A 171 32.07 88.14 -42.06
C GLU A 171 32.06 89.37 -42.96
#